data_AF-A0A7D7ZRF5-F1
#
_entry.id   AF-A0A7D7ZRF5-F1
#
_cell.length_a   1.000
_cell.length_b   1.000
_cell.length_c   1.000
_cell.angle_alpha   90.00
_cell.angle_beta   90.00
_cell.angle_gamma   90.00
#
_symmetry.space_group_name_H-M   'P 1'
#
loop_
_entity.id
_entity.type
_entity.pdbx_description
1 polymer ?
#
loop_
_entity_poly.entity_id
_entity_poly.type
_entity_poly.pdbx_seq_one_letter_code
_entity_poly.pdbx_strand_id
1 'polypeptide(L)'
;MRVSMLRYRNFFLCRKTSQKKATGVHFFCIRYPYDALNRITGAASTGNSFTGRYDLSNVTYDKNGNILALTRGGHLDTNATSFGVMDDLRYFYDAGNKLTSVDDKAQNTQGFKDGNTSGDDYSYDVNGNMISDKNKGITNITYNHLNLPKTVSINANDYITYVYDAAGVKQAKYVIRNGGIGPGNITATKYAGNYIYENNVLQFFSTSEGYVKYNQSSQKFEYVYQMKDHLGNVRLSYTDTDASGDISQDEIIQENHYMPFGLKMRGFNNVVNSNGNSVAEKRMFGGKEYNEELGLNWYDITARNYDPALGRWMNVDPQSEKFYDQSPFNYALNNPVFFIDPDGEAPFWFGDPVKNPKIRSTKGSGRKGGMFGMTRKNIKGQKKFHNGVDILAPVGTPIQSIKGGTVYSKGTHKKLGNFVIIKTVLNNGSTLFTAYAHLDKPTSLKSGAKVKEGSIVGKAGKTGNAKDVSKSEEHVHIYTKVSTNGKYKTAKFVNPLQFFSTKFDSNGNPIIPKPTPLPEISPGTVQPVSPGNQLCAGCERKKREEQIRRYNNDPARLFDNDYIRPNKNEN
;
A
#
# COMPACT_ATOMS: atom_id res chain seq x y z
N MET A 1 -15.71 -10.80 -12.34
CA MET A 1 -14.35 -11.04 -12.89
C MET A 1 -14.02 -12.52 -12.78
N ARG A 2 -13.56 -13.17 -13.86
CA ARG A 2 -12.90 -14.49 -13.77
C ARG A 2 -11.40 -14.26 -13.94
N VAL A 3 -10.62 -14.73 -12.97
CA VAL A 3 -9.15 -14.70 -13.01
C VAL A 3 -8.70 -16.13 -13.33
N SER A 4 -7.98 -16.32 -14.44
CA SER A 4 -7.38 -17.61 -14.78
C SER A 4 -5.88 -17.45 -15.03
N MET A 5 -5.08 -18.25 -14.32
CA MET A 5 -3.63 -18.36 -14.56
C MET A 5 -3.38 -19.49 -15.56
N LEU A 6 -3.08 -19.14 -16.81
CA LEU A 6 -2.51 -20.07 -17.78
C LEU A 6 -1.02 -19.73 -17.96
N ARG A 7 -0.17 -20.55 -17.33
CA ARG A 7 1.31 -20.62 -17.43
C ARG A 7 2.08 -19.32 -17.18
N TYR A 8 2.72 -19.21 -16.00
CA TYR A 8 3.94 -18.49 -15.57
C TYR A 8 4.47 -17.20 -16.26
N ARG A 9 3.81 -16.58 -17.24
CA ARG A 9 4.30 -15.37 -17.94
C ARG A 9 3.23 -14.34 -18.30
N ASN A 10 1.94 -14.64 -18.16
CA ASN A 10 0.87 -13.70 -18.51
C ASN A 10 -0.26 -13.72 -17.46
N PHE A 11 -0.67 -12.54 -16.98
CA PHE A 11 -1.90 -12.35 -16.18
C PHE A 11 -3.03 -11.89 -17.09
N PHE A 12 -4.22 -12.46 -16.93
CA PHE A 12 -5.41 -12.14 -17.75
C PHE A 12 -6.56 -11.65 -16.88
N LEU A 13 -7.08 -10.47 -17.20
CA LEU A 13 -8.25 -9.88 -16.56
C LEU A 13 -9.32 -9.58 -17.62
N CYS A 14 -10.46 -10.28 -17.56
CA CYS A 14 -11.56 -10.09 -18.52
C CYS A 14 -12.86 -9.70 -17.81
N ARG A 15 -13.53 -8.69 -18.37
CA ARG A 15 -14.93 -8.35 -18.08
C ARG A 15 -15.82 -8.93 -19.18
N LYS A 16 -16.94 -9.52 -18.76
CA LYS A 16 -18.11 -9.78 -19.61
C LYS A 16 -19.13 -8.74 -19.20
N THR A 17 -19.44 -7.75 -20.05
CA THR A 17 -20.64 -6.95 -19.81
C THR A 17 -21.83 -7.79 -20.28
N SER A 18 -22.69 -8.20 -19.36
CA SER A 18 -24.02 -8.63 -19.79
C SER A 18 -24.84 -7.37 -19.98
N GLN A 19 -24.78 -6.76 -21.16
CA GLN A 19 -25.97 -6.06 -21.64
C GLN A 19 -27.00 -7.15 -21.88
N LYS A 20 -27.89 -7.37 -20.91
CA LYS A 20 -29.09 -8.18 -21.18
C LYS A 20 -29.94 -7.36 -22.14
N LYS A 21 -30.11 -7.91 -23.36
CA LYS A 21 -30.95 -7.45 -24.47
C LYS A 21 -30.41 -6.28 -25.32
N ALA A 22 -29.27 -6.50 -25.97
CA ALA A 22 -29.04 -6.09 -27.35
C ALA A 22 -27.93 -6.98 -27.93
N THR A 23 -28.00 -7.28 -29.22
CA THR A 23 -27.09 -8.16 -29.96
C THR A 23 -25.64 -7.64 -29.92
N GLY A 24 -24.84 -8.07 -28.94
CA GLY A 24 -23.40 -7.79 -28.89
C GLY A 24 -22.83 -7.88 -27.48
N VAL A 25 -22.16 -8.98 -27.14
CA VAL A 25 -21.45 -9.08 -25.85
C VAL A 25 -20.15 -8.28 -25.95
N HIS A 26 -20.05 -7.14 -25.26
CA HIS A 26 -18.79 -6.41 -25.18
C HIS A 26 -17.86 -7.10 -24.17
N PHE A 27 -16.78 -7.69 -24.68
CA PHE A 27 -15.67 -8.17 -23.85
C PHE A 27 -14.62 -7.07 -23.80
N PHE A 28 -14.14 -6.73 -22.60
CA PHE A 28 -12.92 -5.94 -22.42
C PHE A 28 -11.97 -6.76 -21.58
N CYS A 29 -10.81 -7.07 -22.15
CA CYS A 29 -9.78 -7.90 -21.55
C CYS A 29 -8.45 -7.17 -21.61
N ILE A 30 -7.60 -7.39 -20.61
CA ILE A 30 -6.23 -6.90 -20.63
C ILE A 30 -5.30 -8.08 -20.31
N ARG A 31 -4.25 -8.22 -21.14
CA ARG A 31 -3.15 -9.17 -20.94
C ARG A 31 -1.91 -8.42 -20.46
N TYR A 32 -1.33 -8.87 -19.36
CA TYR A 32 -0.13 -8.25 -18.77
C TYR A 32 1.08 -9.18 -18.93
N PRO A 33 2.05 -8.83 -19.80
CA PRO A 33 3.38 -9.46 -19.83
C PRO A 33 4.29 -8.95 -18.70
N TYR A 34 5.25 -9.79 -18.32
CA TYR A 34 6.24 -9.51 -17.29
C TYR A 34 7.64 -9.92 -17.74
N ASP A 35 8.67 -9.29 -17.17
CA ASP A 35 10.06 -9.73 -17.30
C ASP A 35 10.40 -10.90 -16.34
N ALA A 36 11.67 -11.35 -16.37
CA ALA A 36 12.14 -12.47 -15.54
C ALA A 36 12.17 -12.15 -14.04
N LEU A 37 12.12 -10.87 -13.65
CA LEU A 37 12.05 -10.40 -12.27
C LEU A 37 10.59 -10.15 -11.82
N ASN A 38 9.61 -10.52 -12.65
CA ASN A 38 8.18 -10.30 -12.44
C ASN A 38 7.77 -8.82 -12.41
N ARG A 39 8.52 -7.94 -13.10
CA ARG A 39 8.13 -6.54 -13.31
C ARG A 39 7.28 -6.45 -14.58
N ILE A 40 6.25 -5.61 -14.56
CA ILE A 40 5.33 -5.46 -15.70
C ILE A 40 6.07 -4.85 -16.89
N THR A 41 5.94 -5.44 -18.08
CA THR A 41 6.56 -4.93 -19.31
C THR A 41 5.55 -4.33 -20.28
N GLY A 42 4.26 -4.51 -20.01
CA GLY A 42 3.19 -3.93 -20.78
C GLY A 42 1.81 -4.38 -20.34
N ALA A 43 0.81 -3.96 -21.12
CA ALA A 43 -0.58 -4.34 -21.02
C ALA A 43 -1.19 -4.25 -22.42
N ALA A 44 -1.85 -5.31 -22.89
CA ALA A 44 -2.52 -5.32 -24.19
C ALA A 44 -4.03 -5.43 -23.97
N SER A 45 -4.73 -4.35 -24.33
CA SER A 45 -6.19 -4.23 -24.25
C SER A 45 -6.84 -4.85 -25.49
N THR A 46 -7.82 -5.72 -25.27
CA THR A 46 -8.59 -6.38 -26.32
C THR A 46 -10.09 -6.31 -26.02
N GLY A 47 -10.90 -6.08 -27.05
CA GLY A 47 -12.34 -5.97 -26.89
C GLY A 47 -13.05 -5.19 -27.99
N ASN A 48 -14.36 -5.42 -28.15
CA ASN A 48 -15.17 -4.68 -29.12
C ASN A 48 -15.06 -3.18 -28.84
N SER A 49 -14.54 -2.44 -29.82
CA SER A 49 -14.26 -1.00 -29.73
C SER A 49 -13.20 -0.57 -28.71
N PHE A 50 -12.49 -1.49 -28.06
CA PHE A 50 -11.46 -1.16 -27.05
C PHE A 50 -10.07 -1.72 -27.36
N THR A 51 -9.94 -2.59 -28.35
CA THR A 51 -8.65 -3.17 -28.75
C THR A 51 -7.63 -2.07 -29.03
N GLY A 52 -6.48 -2.13 -28.36
CA GLY A 52 -5.37 -1.19 -28.51
C GLY A 52 -5.56 0.19 -27.87
N ARG A 53 -6.75 0.51 -27.33
CA ARG A 53 -7.03 1.87 -26.81
C ARG A 53 -6.32 2.19 -25.50
N TYR A 54 -6.01 1.18 -24.69
CA TYR A 54 -5.39 1.37 -23.36
C TYR A 54 -4.18 0.47 -23.18
N ASP A 55 -3.39 0.34 -24.24
CA ASP A 55 -2.17 -0.45 -24.19
C ASP A 55 -1.11 0.25 -23.35
N LEU A 56 -0.31 -0.54 -22.66
CA LEU A 56 0.94 -0.12 -22.04
C LEU A 56 2.05 -0.91 -22.73
N SER A 57 3.07 -0.22 -23.23
CA SER A 57 4.19 -0.86 -23.91
C SER A 57 5.51 -0.20 -23.52
N ASN A 58 6.61 -0.81 -23.96
CA ASN A 58 7.98 -0.30 -23.77
C ASN A 58 8.35 0.01 -22.31
N VAL A 59 7.72 -0.66 -21.34
CA VAL A 59 8.06 -0.47 -19.94
C VAL A 59 9.42 -1.09 -19.69
N THR A 60 10.41 -0.23 -19.46
CA THR A 60 11.80 -0.63 -19.22
C THR A 60 12.26 -0.15 -17.86
N TYR A 61 13.25 -0.83 -17.30
CA TYR A 61 13.75 -0.56 -15.97
C TYR A 61 15.26 -0.59 -15.93
N ASP A 62 15.84 0.17 -15.00
CA ASP A 62 17.22 -0.04 -14.59
C ASP A 62 17.35 -1.28 -13.68
N LYS A 63 18.56 -1.48 -13.13
CA LYS A 63 18.87 -2.60 -12.22
C LYS A 63 18.22 -2.46 -10.85
N ASN A 64 17.93 -1.24 -10.40
CA ASN A 64 17.26 -0.96 -9.13
C ASN A 64 15.73 -0.96 -9.28
N GLY A 65 15.21 -1.13 -10.50
CA GLY A 65 13.77 -1.11 -10.75
C GLY A 65 13.19 0.29 -10.87
N ASN A 66 13.99 1.32 -11.14
CA ASN A 66 13.46 2.58 -11.62
C ASN A 66 12.92 2.41 -13.04
N ILE A 67 11.75 2.98 -13.33
CA ILE A 67 11.18 3.00 -14.69
C ILE A 67 12.06 3.91 -15.55
N LEU A 68 12.51 3.45 -16.72
CA LEU A 68 13.32 4.24 -17.66
C LEU A 68 12.49 4.81 -18.82
N ALA A 69 11.50 4.05 -19.27
CA ALA A 69 10.57 4.47 -20.30
C ALA A 69 9.25 3.70 -20.17
N LEU A 70 8.17 4.29 -20.69
CA LEU A 70 6.92 3.60 -20.98
C LEU A 70 6.11 4.37 -22.03
N THR A 71 5.29 3.68 -22.80
CA THR A 71 4.34 4.28 -23.74
C THR A 71 2.93 3.86 -23.34
N ARG A 72 1.99 4.81 -23.26
CA ARG A 72 0.57 4.54 -22.96
C ARG A 72 -0.31 4.91 -24.15
N GLY A 73 -1.14 3.97 -24.57
CA GLY A 73 -2.34 4.24 -25.34
C GLY A 73 -3.43 4.76 -24.41
N GLY A 74 -4.23 5.72 -24.89
CA GLY A 74 -5.32 6.28 -24.10
C GLY A 74 -6.23 7.21 -24.90
N HIS A 75 -7.05 7.94 -24.15
CA HIS A 75 -7.91 9.01 -24.66
C HIS A 75 -7.05 10.25 -24.93
N LEU A 76 -7.32 10.97 -26.01
CA LEU A 76 -6.55 12.14 -26.42
C LEU A 76 -7.23 13.47 -26.09
N ASP A 77 -8.49 13.42 -25.67
CA ASP A 77 -9.32 14.57 -25.33
C ASP A 77 -10.13 14.30 -24.06
N THR A 78 -10.57 15.38 -23.40
CA THR A 78 -11.30 15.35 -22.12
C THR A 78 -12.56 14.47 -22.15
N ASN A 79 -13.23 14.40 -23.30
CA ASN A 79 -14.49 13.68 -23.50
C ASN A 79 -14.26 12.22 -23.92
N ALA A 80 -13.01 11.82 -24.15
CA ALA A 80 -12.59 10.51 -24.64
C ALA A 80 -13.28 10.11 -25.95
N THR A 81 -13.34 11.04 -26.90
CA THR A 81 -13.88 10.80 -28.25
C THR A 81 -12.82 10.29 -29.23
N SER A 82 -11.55 10.63 -28.98
CA SER A 82 -10.38 10.21 -29.76
C SER A 82 -9.41 9.40 -28.90
N PHE A 83 -8.76 8.41 -29.52
CA PHE A 83 -7.82 7.49 -28.86
C PHE A 83 -6.53 7.34 -29.68
N GLY A 84 -5.39 7.23 -28.99
CA GLY A 84 -4.08 7.08 -29.61
C GLY A 84 -2.99 7.00 -28.55
N VAL A 85 -1.77 7.43 -28.91
CA VAL A 85 -0.66 7.51 -27.94
C VAL A 85 -0.90 8.71 -27.02
N MET A 86 -1.23 8.42 -25.76
CA MET A 86 -1.47 9.39 -24.71
C MET A 86 -0.16 9.79 -24.00
N ASP A 87 0.80 8.88 -23.94
CA ASP A 87 2.12 9.17 -23.38
C ASP A 87 3.21 8.39 -24.09
N ASP A 88 4.37 9.00 -24.29
CA ASP A 88 5.63 8.36 -24.66
C ASP A 88 6.75 8.91 -23.77
N LEU A 89 6.85 8.32 -22.58
CA LEU A 89 7.61 8.85 -21.47
C LEU A 89 9.04 8.31 -21.43
N ARG A 90 9.98 9.21 -21.14
CA ARG A 90 11.36 8.87 -20.79
C ARG A 90 11.72 9.51 -19.45
N TYR A 91 12.23 8.68 -18.53
CA TYR A 91 12.52 9.09 -17.16
C TYR A 91 14.02 9.33 -16.99
N PHE A 92 14.37 10.41 -16.30
CA PHE A 92 15.75 10.77 -15.98
C PHE A 92 15.94 10.87 -14.48
N TYR A 93 17.12 10.44 -14.02
CA TYR A 93 17.41 10.28 -12.61
C TYR A 93 18.72 10.96 -12.25
N ASP A 94 18.87 11.29 -10.97
CA ASP A 94 20.16 11.63 -10.40
C ASP A 94 21.11 10.41 -10.38
N ALA A 95 22.27 10.54 -9.75
CA ALA A 95 23.18 9.41 -9.55
C ALA A 95 22.60 8.29 -8.66
N GLY A 96 21.42 8.49 -8.07
CA GLY A 96 20.71 7.54 -7.23
C GLY A 96 19.37 7.12 -7.84
N ASN A 97 18.28 7.33 -7.11
CA ASN A 97 16.94 6.89 -7.49
C ASN A 97 15.93 8.07 -7.53
N LYS A 98 16.40 9.31 -7.38
CA LYS A 98 15.53 10.50 -7.40
C LYS A 98 15.29 10.90 -8.84
N LEU A 99 14.02 11.15 -9.17
CA LEU A 99 13.62 11.55 -10.52
C LEU A 99 14.03 12.99 -10.73
N THR A 100 14.71 13.32 -11.82
CA THR A 100 15.06 14.72 -12.12
C THR A 100 14.07 15.33 -13.11
N SER A 101 13.69 14.59 -14.15
CA SER A 101 12.69 15.01 -15.14
C SER A 101 12.03 13.81 -15.82
N VAL A 102 10.91 14.07 -16.51
CA VAL A 102 10.27 13.12 -17.41
C VAL A 102 9.89 13.83 -18.70
N ASP A 103 10.46 13.40 -19.81
CA ASP A 103 10.08 13.91 -21.13
C ASP A 103 8.86 13.13 -21.65
N ASP A 104 7.87 13.83 -22.19
CA ASP A 104 6.77 13.21 -22.95
C ASP A 104 6.80 13.60 -24.43
N LYS A 105 7.12 12.64 -25.30
CA LYS A 105 7.12 12.86 -26.75
C LYS A 105 5.73 12.86 -27.37
N ALA A 106 4.72 12.30 -26.69
CA ALA A 106 3.34 12.32 -27.17
C ALA A 106 2.70 13.70 -26.99
N GLN A 107 3.16 14.47 -25.99
CA GLN A 107 2.71 15.83 -25.67
C GLN A 107 1.20 15.93 -25.40
N ASN A 108 0.58 14.84 -24.94
CA ASN A 108 -0.85 14.82 -24.65
C ASN A 108 -1.11 15.04 -23.16
N THR A 109 -2.07 15.90 -22.83
CA THR A 109 -2.32 16.32 -21.45
C THR A 109 -3.29 15.43 -20.66
N GLN A 110 -3.84 14.38 -21.29
CA GLN A 110 -4.75 13.44 -20.63
C GLN A 110 -4.02 12.39 -19.78
N GLY A 111 -2.72 12.20 -20.02
CA GLY A 111 -1.83 11.33 -19.26
C GLY A 111 -0.95 12.11 -18.27
N PHE A 112 0.35 11.96 -18.41
CA PHE A 112 1.35 12.81 -17.79
C PHE A 112 1.41 14.13 -18.55
N LYS A 113 1.35 15.25 -17.82
CA LYS A 113 1.44 16.59 -18.40
C LYS A 113 2.87 17.09 -18.24
N ASP A 114 3.66 17.02 -19.30
CA ASP A 114 4.99 17.62 -19.38
C ASP A 114 4.86 19.15 -19.52
N GLY A 115 4.73 19.83 -18.37
CA GLY A 115 4.52 21.27 -18.27
C GLY A 115 5.81 22.08 -18.32
N ASN A 116 6.97 21.44 -18.13
CA ASN A 116 8.28 22.06 -18.15
C ASN A 116 9.26 21.22 -18.99
N THR A 117 9.49 21.64 -20.23
CA THR A 117 10.33 20.89 -21.18
C THR A 117 11.82 21.26 -21.12
N SER A 118 12.27 21.93 -20.05
CA SER A 118 13.65 22.40 -19.92
C SER A 118 14.22 22.24 -18.51
N GLY A 119 15.39 21.60 -18.41
CA GLY A 119 16.07 21.33 -17.15
C GLY A 119 15.34 20.34 -16.26
N ASP A 120 15.73 20.28 -14.98
CA ASP A 120 15.10 19.39 -14.00
C ASP A 120 13.75 19.92 -13.54
N ASP A 121 12.77 19.03 -13.41
CA ASP A 121 11.40 19.30 -12.96
C ASP A 121 11.26 19.18 -11.45
N TYR A 122 11.94 18.18 -10.90
CA TYR A 122 11.77 17.76 -9.51
C TYR A 122 13.02 18.08 -8.70
N SER A 123 12.81 18.54 -7.49
CA SER A 123 13.87 18.69 -6.49
C SER A 123 13.46 18.05 -5.18
N TYR A 124 14.43 17.79 -4.31
CA TYR A 124 14.23 17.02 -3.09
C TYR A 124 14.94 17.65 -1.90
N ASP A 125 14.39 17.45 -0.70
CA ASP A 125 15.09 17.75 0.53
C ASP A 125 16.19 16.71 0.83
N VAL A 126 16.90 16.93 1.94
CA VAL A 126 18.00 16.05 2.39
C VAL A 126 17.54 14.65 2.80
N ASN A 127 16.26 14.46 3.12
CA ASN A 127 15.65 13.18 3.46
C ASN A 127 15.12 12.44 2.22
N GLY A 128 15.18 13.05 1.04
CA GLY A 128 14.70 12.48 -0.22
C GLY A 128 13.20 12.67 -0.45
N ASN A 129 12.56 13.62 0.23
CA ASN A 129 11.20 14.03 -0.05
C ASN A 129 11.17 15.04 -1.20
N MET A 130 10.30 14.85 -2.19
CA MET A 130 10.13 15.83 -3.28
C MET A 130 9.65 17.17 -2.73
N ILE A 131 10.33 18.27 -3.04
CA ILE A 131 9.94 19.61 -2.60
C ILE A 131 9.43 20.49 -3.74
N SER A 132 9.65 20.13 -5.00
CA SER A 132 9.10 20.85 -6.15
C SER A 132 8.72 19.90 -7.29
N ASP A 133 7.75 20.33 -8.08
CA ASP A 133 7.33 19.68 -9.33
C ASP A 133 6.88 20.79 -10.29
N LYS A 134 7.75 21.14 -11.24
CA LYS A 134 7.47 22.20 -12.23
C LYS A 134 6.33 21.85 -13.18
N ASN A 135 6.09 20.56 -13.44
CA ASN A 135 5.01 20.11 -14.33
C ASN A 135 3.62 20.43 -13.76
N LYS A 136 3.51 20.45 -12.43
CA LYS A 136 2.30 20.82 -11.68
C LYS A 136 2.34 22.22 -11.09
N GLY A 137 3.41 22.97 -11.33
CA GLY A 137 3.64 24.29 -10.74
C GLY A 137 3.84 24.25 -9.22
N ILE A 138 4.20 23.10 -8.64
CA ILE A 138 4.51 23.00 -7.21
C ILE A 138 5.87 23.67 -6.97
N THR A 139 5.84 24.79 -6.25
CA THR A 139 7.02 25.60 -5.94
C THR A 139 7.71 25.16 -4.65
N ASN A 140 6.96 24.61 -3.69
CA ASN A 140 7.52 24.10 -2.44
C ASN A 140 6.60 23.06 -1.79
N ILE A 141 7.19 22.06 -1.14
CA ILE A 141 6.51 21.16 -0.21
C ILE A 141 7.29 21.16 1.10
N THR A 142 6.60 21.47 2.20
CA THR A 142 7.17 21.32 3.55
C THR A 142 6.67 20.02 4.18
N TYR A 143 7.52 19.40 4.99
CA TYR A 143 7.26 18.10 5.59
C TYR A 143 7.30 18.16 7.11
N ASN A 144 6.55 17.26 7.77
CA ASN A 144 6.67 17.05 9.21
C ASN A 144 7.77 16.01 9.54
N HIS A 145 7.97 15.71 10.83
CA HIS A 145 8.99 14.74 11.28
C HIS A 145 8.76 13.29 10.84
N LEU A 146 7.58 12.98 10.28
CA LEU A 146 7.23 11.68 9.71
C LEU A 146 7.38 11.66 8.17
N ASN A 147 7.96 12.72 7.57
CA ASN A 147 8.04 12.91 6.13
C ASN A 147 6.67 12.96 5.42
N LEU A 148 5.61 13.38 6.13
CA LEU A 148 4.29 13.64 5.54
C LEU A 148 4.16 15.12 5.14
N PRO A 149 3.57 15.45 3.97
CA PRO A 149 3.43 16.85 3.54
C PRO A 149 2.62 17.67 4.53
N LYS A 150 3.19 18.76 5.04
CA LYS A 150 2.50 19.74 5.87
C LYS A 150 1.87 20.85 5.02
N THR A 151 2.59 21.31 4.00
CA THR A 151 2.10 22.33 3.07
C THR A 151 2.61 22.06 1.67
N VAL A 152 1.72 22.08 0.68
CA VAL A 152 2.02 21.99 -0.75
C VAL A 152 1.66 23.33 -1.38
N SER A 153 2.65 24.07 -1.87
CA SER A 153 2.47 25.39 -2.45
C SER A 153 2.56 25.31 -3.97
N ILE A 154 1.52 25.76 -4.66
CA ILE A 154 1.59 26.00 -6.11
C ILE A 154 2.19 27.39 -6.33
N ASN A 155 1.61 28.38 -5.68
CA ASN A 155 2.13 29.74 -5.64
C ASN A 155 1.86 30.37 -4.26
N ALA A 156 2.15 31.66 -4.10
CA ALA A 156 1.95 32.35 -2.82
C ALA A 156 0.48 32.37 -2.35
N ASN A 157 -0.48 32.22 -3.28
CA ASN A 157 -1.91 32.36 -3.04
C ASN A 157 -2.66 31.03 -3.04
N ASP A 158 -2.16 30.02 -3.75
CA ASP A 158 -2.80 28.72 -3.92
C ASP A 158 -1.93 27.62 -3.30
N TYR A 159 -2.42 27.06 -2.20
CA TYR A 159 -1.69 26.04 -1.44
C TYR A 159 -2.63 25.12 -0.66
N ILE A 160 -2.13 23.95 -0.30
CA ILE A 160 -2.84 22.97 0.51
C ILE A 160 -2.08 22.77 1.81
N THR A 161 -2.79 22.79 2.95
CA THR A 161 -2.21 22.44 4.25
C THR A 161 -2.87 21.21 4.84
N TYR A 162 -2.08 20.45 5.59
CA TYR A 162 -2.52 19.20 6.19
C TYR A 162 -2.23 19.21 7.69
N VAL A 163 -3.14 18.60 8.45
CA VAL A 163 -3.02 18.39 9.89
C VAL A 163 -3.05 16.90 10.16
N TYR A 164 -2.07 16.42 10.90
CA TYR A 164 -1.95 15.02 11.31
C TYR A 164 -1.88 14.93 12.83
N ASP A 165 -2.27 13.78 13.37
CA ASP A 165 -1.93 13.44 14.75
C ASP A 165 -0.47 12.95 14.86
N ALA A 166 -0.04 12.65 16.09
CA ALA A 166 1.32 12.19 16.35
C ALA A 166 1.64 10.81 15.75
N ALA A 167 0.63 10.03 15.35
CA ALA A 167 0.79 8.73 14.68
C ALA A 167 0.80 8.86 13.15
N GLY A 168 0.68 10.09 12.61
CA GLY A 168 0.64 10.33 11.17
C GLY A 168 -0.75 10.14 10.54
N VAL A 169 -1.81 10.00 11.35
CA VAL A 169 -3.18 9.92 10.83
C VAL A 169 -3.65 11.33 10.47
N LYS A 170 -4.04 11.52 9.21
CA LYS A 170 -4.56 12.79 8.69
C LYS A 170 -5.89 13.14 9.38
N GLN A 171 -5.93 14.30 10.01
CA GLN A 171 -7.09 14.86 10.72
C GLN A 171 -7.82 15.93 9.89
N ALA A 172 -7.08 16.72 9.11
CA ALA A 172 -7.66 17.75 8.25
C ALA A 172 -6.80 18.05 7.01
N LYS A 173 -7.48 18.54 5.97
CA LYS A 173 -6.92 19.10 4.74
C LYS A 173 -7.61 20.44 4.48
N TYR A 174 -6.83 21.48 4.19
CA TYR A 174 -7.34 22.78 3.79
C TYR A 174 -6.79 23.13 2.42
N VAL A 175 -7.66 23.40 1.47
CA VAL A 175 -7.30 23.91 0.14
C VAL A 175 -7.57 25.41 0.13
N ILE A 176 -6.52 26.20 0.03
CA ILE A 176 -6.56 27.67 0.02
C ILE A 176 -6.37 28.14 -1.43
N ARG A 177 -7.19 29.10 -1.85
CA ARG A 177 -7.12 29.76 -3.16
C ARG A 177 -7.06 31.27 -3.01
N ASN A 178 -6.44 31.94 -3.98
CA ASN A 178 -6.43 33.41 -4.08
C ASN A 178 -5.92 34.12 -2.80
N GLY A 179 -5.05 33.47 -2.02
CA GLY A 179 -4.43 34.05 -0.82
C GLY A 179 -5.39 34.29 0.35
N GLY A 180 -6.64 33.80 0.28
CA GLY A 180 -7.69 34.15 1.23
C GLY A 180 -7.99 33.07 2.27
N ILE A 181 -8.11 33.46 3.54
CA ILE A 181 -8.68 32.64 4.64
C ILE A 181 -10.21 32.88 4.77
N GLY A 182 -10.80 33.67 3.87
CA GLY A 182 -12.22 34.01 3.87
C GLY A 182 -13.14 32.92 3.25
N PRO A 183 -14.47 33.01 3.50
CA PRO A 183 -15.45 32.11 2.88
C PRO A 183 -15.32 32.09 1.35
N GLY A 184 -15.37 30.90 0.75
CA GLY A 184 -15.23 30.71 -0.71
C GLY A 184 -13.79 30.53 -1.20
N ASN A 185 -12.78 30.97 -0.43
CA ASN A 185 -11.36 30.78 -0.75
C ASN A 185 -10.73 29.58 -0.04
N ILE A 186 -11.43 29.00 0.94
CA ILE A 186 -11.00 27.82 1.68
C ILE A 186 -11.99 26.67 1.54
N THR A 187 -11.49 25.49 1.21
CA THR A 187 -12.23 24.22 1.34
C THR A 187 -11.61 23.41 2.46
N ALA A 188 -12.36 23.15 3.53
CA ALA A 188 -11.88 22.42 4.70
C ALA A 188 -12.45 21.00 4.72
N THR A 189 -11.61 19.98 4.52
CA THR A 189 -11.98 18.57 4.67
C THR A 189 -11.46 18.05 6.02
N LYS A 190 -12.34 17.50 6.85
CA LYS A 190 -11.99 16.92 8.16
C LYS A 190 -12.29 15.43 8.19
N TYR A 191 -11.40 14.68 8.84
CA TYR A 191 -11.41 13.23 8.90
C TYR A 191 -11.59 12.81 10.37
N ALA A 192 -12.74 12.24 10.71
CA ALA A 192 -13.05 11.73 12.04
C ALA A 192 -13.30 10.23 11.97
N GLY A 193 -12.22 9.44 12.05
CA GLY A 193 -12.28 8.00 11.79
C GLY A 193 -12.75 7.72 10.36
N ASN A 194 -13.86 7.00 10.21
CA ASN A 194 -14.47 6.73 8.90
C ASN A 194 -15.44 7.83 8.42
N TYR A 195 -15.70 8.86 9.21
CA TYR A 195 -16.60 9.97 8.86
C TYR A 195 -15.82 11.11 8.20
N ILE A 196 -16.31 11.58 7.06
CA ILE A 196 -15.69 12.63 6.26
C ILE A 196 -16.60 13.83 6.21
N TYR A 197 -16.05 14.98 6.59
CA TYR A 197 -16.74 16.27 6.58
C TYR A 197 -16.07 17.21 5.59
N GLU A 198 -16.85 18.01 4.88
CA GLU A 198 -16.37 19.13 4.09
C GLU A 198 -17.10 20.39 4.54
N ASN A 199 -16.35 21.45 4.88
CA ASN A 199 -16.86 22.70 5.42
C ASN A 199 -17.80 22.49 6.63
N ASN A 200 -17.42 21.57 7.52
CA ASN A 200 -18.18 21.11 8.70
C ASN A 200 -19.51 20.40 8.40
N VAL A 201 -19.78 20.05 7.15
CA VAL A 201 -20.96 19.26 6.75
C VAL A 201 -20.54 17.81 6.53
N LEU A 202 -21.27 16.86 7.12
CA LEU A 202 -21.05 15.43 6.90
C LEU A 202 -21.31 15.09 5.43
N GLN A 203 -20.30 14.55 4.75
CA GLN A 203 -20.40 14.11 3.36
C GLN A 203 -20.77 12.63 3.29
N PHE A 204 -19.95 11.79 3.90
CA PHE A 204 -20.16 10.35 3.94
C PHE A 204 -19.40 9.68 5.07
N PHE A 205 -19.76 8.42 5.33
CA PHE A 205 -18.93 7.49 6.09
C PHE A 205 -18.89 6.12 5.41
N SER A 206 -17.74 5.43 5.50
CA SER A 206 -17.53 4.14 4.81
C SER A 206 -18.21 2.97 5.50
N THR A 207 -18.62 1.98 4.71
CA THR A 207 -19.13 0.65 5.12
C THR A 207 -18.29 -0.47 4.48
N SER A 208 -18.57 -1.73 4.82
CA SER A 208 -17.89 -2.88 4.19
C SER A 208 -18.18 -3.00 2.69
N GLU A 209 -19.40 -2.64 2.28
CA GLU A 209 -19.92 -2.77 0.92
C GLU A 209 -19.84 -1.47 0.10
N GLY A 210 -19.48 -0.35 0.71
CA GLY A 210 -19.39 0.95 0.03
C GLY A 210 -19.35 2.12 1.01
N TYR A 211 -20.30 3.04 0.90
CA TYR A 211 -20.43 4.17 1.82
C TYR A 211 -21.88 4.59 2.00
N VAL A 212 -22.14 5.32 3.08
CA VAL A 212 -23.40 6.01 3.33
C VAL A 212 -23.15 7.50 3.21
N LYS A 213 -23.92 8.18 2.36
CA LYS A 213 -23.94 9.65 2.29
C LYS A 213 -25.15 10.20 3.04
N TYR A 214 -25.01 11.41 3.57
CA TYR A 214 -26.11 12.11 4.19
C TYR A 214 -26.68 13.14 3.20
N ASN A 215 -27.92 12.94 2.78
CA ASN A 215 -28.62 13.90 1.94
C ASN A 215 -29.28 14.94 2.82
N GLN A 216 -28.71 16.15 2.85
CA GLN A 216 -29.21 17.24 3.69
C GLN A 216 -30.62 17.69 3.32
N SER A 217 -30.98 17.66 2.03
CA SER A 217 -32.29 18.10 1.55
C SER A 217 -33.40 17.15 1.98
N SER A 218 -33.14 15.84 1.94
CA SER A 218 -34.12 14.82 2.35
C SER A 218 -33.97 14.40 3.82
N GLN A 219 -32.93 14.86 4.51
CA GLN A 219 -32.53 14.45 5.87
C GLN A 219 -32.40 12.92 6.02
N LYS A 220 -31.96 12.23 4.96
CA LYS A 220 -31.85 10.76 4.93
C LYS A 220 -30.42 10.31 4.69
N PHE A 221 -30.13 9.15 5.24
CA PHE A 221 -28.93 8.38 4.91
C PHE A 221 -29.20 7.53 3.68
N GLU A 222 -28.37 7.69 2.66
CA GLU A 222 -28.48 6.98 1.38
C GLU A 222 -27.26 6.08 1.22
N TYR A 223 -27.51 4.80 0.90
CA TYR A 223 -26.48 3.79 0.75
C TYR A 223 -25.98 3.77 -0.69
N VAL A 224 -24.65 3.80 -0.85
CA VAL A 224 -23.98 3.59 -2.13
C VAL A 224 -23.11 2.36 -2.01
N TYR A 225 -23.31 1.41 -2.93
CA TYR A 225 -22.57 0.16 -2.99
C TYR A 225 -21.41 0.28 -3.97
N GLN A 226 -20.31 -0.39 -3.64
CA GLN A 226 -19.09 -0.36 -4.43
C GLN A 226 -18.66 -1.78 -4.82
N MET A 227 -18.48 -2.01 -6.12
CA MET A 227 -17.75 -3.17 -6.61
C MET A 227 -16.28 -2.85 -6.69
N LYS A 228 -15.47 -3.65 -6.00
CA LYS A 228 -14.01 -3.54 -5.99
C LYS A 228 -13.38 -4.69 -6.79
N ASP A 229 -12.22 -4.44 -7.39
CA ASP A 229 -11.42 -5.51 -8.00
C ASP A 229 -10.60 -6.29 -6.98
N HIS A 230 -9.73 -7.20 -7.45
CA HIS A 230 -8.85 -8.02 -6.62
C HIS A 230 -7.68 -7.25 -5.99
N LEU A 231 -7.59 -5.93 -6.13
CA LEU A 231 -6.65 -5.14 -5.34
C LEU A 231 -7.39 -4.17 -4.42
N GLY A 232 -8.73 -4.18 -4.46
CA GLY A 232 -9.55 -3.25 -3.70
C GLY A 232 -9.78 -1.92 -4.43
N ASN A 233 -9.40 -1.79 -5.71
CA ASN A 233 -9.71 -0.58 -6.49
C ASN A 233 -11.22 -0.51 -6.73
N VAL A 234 -11.83 0.65 -6.48
CA VAL A 234 -13.25 0.86 -6.75
C VAL A 234 -13.47 0.91 -8.26
N ARG A 235 -14.29 0.00 -8.80
CA ARG A 235 -14.58 -0.13 -10.25
C ARG A 235 -15.97 0.37 -10.62
N LEU A 236 -16.94 0.18 -9.74
CA LEU A 236 -18.32 0.62 -9.93
C LEU A 236 -18.87 1.10 -8.61
N SER A 237 -19.50 2.27 -8.61
CA SER A 237 -20.34 2.77 -7.52
C SER A 237 -21.76 2.89 -8.03
N TYR A 238 -22.74 2.40 -7.27
CA TYR A 238 -24.15 2.39 -7.67
C TYR A 238 -25.08 2.41 -6.46
N THR A 239 -26.33 2.76 -6.70
CA THR A 239 -27.45 2.68 -5.75
C THR A 239 -28.49 1.68 -6.24
N ASP A 240 -29.45 1.32 -5.40
CA ASP A 240 -30.67 0.58 -5.76
C ASP A 240 -31.84 1.40 -5.19
N THR A 241 -32.18 2.47 -5.89
CA THR A 241 -33.15 3.48 -5.43
C THR A 241 -34.58 2.99 -5.53
N ASP A 242 -34.88 2.14 -6.51
CA ASP A 242 -36.21 1.57 -6.70
C ASP A 242 -36.43 0.26 -5.93
N ALA A 243 -35.38 -0.28 -5.30
CA ALA A 243 -35.38 -1.53 -4.55
C ALA A 243 -35.83 -2.74 -5.39
N SER A 244 -35.64 -2.68 -6.71
CA SER A 244 -35.96 -3.77 -7.63
C SER A 244 -34.95 -4.92 -7.54
N GLY A 245 -33.75 -4.64 -7.04
CA GLY A 245 -32.62 -5.57 -7.02
C GLY A 245 -31.90 -5.71 -8.37
N ASP A 246 -32.38 -5.03 -9.41
CA ASP A 246 -31.73 -4.89 -10.72
C ASP A 246 -31.19 -3.47 -10.87
N ILE A 247 -29.90 -3.32 -11.19
CA ILE A 247 -29.28 -1.99 -11.27
C ILE A 247 -29.42 -1.42 -12.68
N SER A 248 -30.22 -0.38 -12.80
CA SER A 248 -30.44 0.38 -14.04
C SER A 248 -29.28 1.36 -14.32
N GLN A 249 -29.26 1.96 -15.52
CA GLN A 249 -28.15 2.84 -15.92
C GLN A 249 -28.12 4.16 -15.12
N ASP A 250 -29.29 4.69 -14.78
CA ASP A 250 -29.50 5.89 -13.96
C ASP A 250 -29.24 5.66 -12.46
N GLU A 251 -28.98 4.42 -12.06
CA GLU A 251 -28.53 4.07 -10.71
C GLU A 251 -27.02 3.87 -10.61
N ILE A 252 -26.32 3.85 -11.75
CA ILE A 252 -24.85 3.86 -11.77
C ILE A 252 -24.37 5.28 -11.46
N ILE A 253 -23.61 5.40 -10.38
CA ILE A 253 -23.04 6.67 -9.92
C ILE A 253 -21.69 6.92 -10.59
N GLN A 254 -20.83 5.90 -10.63
CA GLN A 254 -19.47 6.05 -11.15
C GLN A 254 -18.94 4.74 -11.69
N GLU A 255 -18.28 4.76 -12.84
CA GLU A 255 -17.49 3.65 -13.35
C GLU A 255 -16.03 4.06 -13.49
N ASN A 256 -15.12 3.29 -12.88
CA ASN A 256 -13.69 3.57 -12.90
C ASN A 256 -12.91 2.38 -13.46
N HIS A 257 -12.04 2.70 -14.42
CA HIS A 257 -11.02 1.78 -14.91
C HIS A 257 -9.65 2.41 -14.77
N TYR A 258 -8.64 1.59 -14.56
CA TYR A 258 -7.28 2.05 -14.27
C TYR A 258 -6.28 1.33 -15.14
N MET A 259 -5.30 2.09 -15.64
CA MET A 259 -4.03 1.59 -16.14
C MET A 259 -3.28 0.87 -15.01
N PRO A 260 -2.28 0.02 -15.31
CA PRO A 260 -1.60 -0.78 -14.28
C PRO A 260 -1.13 0.02 -13.07
N PHE A 261 -0.54 1.19 -13.29
CA PHE A 261 -0.03 2.09 -12.25
C PHE A 261 -1.11 3.03 -11.67
N GLY A 262 -2.40 2.77 -11.89
CA GLY A 262 -3.48 3.50 -11.22
C GLY A 262 -3.99 4.76 -11.93
N LEU A 263 -3.42 5.13 -13.08
CA LEU A 263 -3.94 6.23 -13.90
C LEU A 263 -5.33 5.87 -14.44
N LYS A 264 -6.31 6.76 -14.27
CA LYS A 264 -7.70 6.49 -14.66
C LYS A 264 -7.88 6.48 -16.18
N MET A 265 -8.57 5.48 -16.69
CA MET A 265 -9.03 5.41 -18.09
C MET A 265 -10.38 6.14 -18.24
N ARG A 266 -10.61 6.79 -19.39
CA ARG A 266 -11.87 7.47 -19.75
C ARG A 266 -12.44 6.99 -21.07
N GLY A 267 -13.75 7.05 -21.25
CA GLY A 267 -14.43 6.57 -22.47
C GLY A 267 -15.21 5.26 -22.24
N PHE A 268 -15.62 5.03 -20.99
CA PHE A 268 -16.54 3.97 -20.59
C PHE A 268 -17.90 4.59 -20.27
N ASN A 269 -18.30 4.63 -18.99
CA ASN A 269 -19.46 5.39 -18.54
C ASN A 269 -19.04 6.74 -17.96
N ASN A 270 -19.47 7.82 -18.60
CA ASN A 270 -19.22 9.20 -18.18
C ASN A 270 -20.47 9.87 -17.58
N VAL A 271 -21.50 9.09 -17.21
CA VAL A 271 -22.73 9.62 -16.60
C VAL A 271 -22.38 10.33 -15.29
N VAL A 272 -22.79 11.59 -15.19
CA VAL A 272 -22.81 12.34 -13.93
C VAL A 272 -24.17 12.10 -13.29
N ASN A 273 -24.15 11.47 -12.12
CA ASN A 273 -25.37 11.07 -11.41
C ASN A 273 -25.60 11.99 -10.20
N SER A 274 -26.80 12.52 -10.06
CA SER A 274 -27.19 13.35 -8.89
C SER A 274 -27.17 12.56 -7.58
N ASN A 275 -27.24 11.22 -7.65
CA ASN A 275 -27.10 10.33 -6.50
C ASN A 275 -25.63 10.17 -6.06
N GLY A 276 -24.67 10.77 -6.76
CA GLY A 276 -23.26 10.78 -6.37
C GLY A 276 -22.94 11.59 -5.11
N ASN A 277 -21.69 11.50 -4.68
CA ASN A 277 -21.08 12.39 -3.69
C ASN A 277 -19.64 12.67 -4.14
N SER A 278 -19.37 13.91 -4.52
CA SER A 278 -18.09 14.33 -5.11
C SER A 278 -16.88 14.10 -4.19
N VAL A 279 -17.07 14.07 -2.87
CA VAL A 279 -16.00 13.80 -1.91
C VAL A 279 -15.75 12.29 -1.78
N ALA A 280 -16.80 11.47 -1.79
CA ALA A 280 -16.70 10.02 -1.74
C ALA A 280 -16.13 9.42 -3.03
N GLU A 281 -16.49 10.00 -4.18
CA GLU A 281 -16.06 9.58 -5.51
C GLU A 281 -14.57 9.74 -5.77
N LYS A 282 -13.87 10.52 -4.94
CA LYS A 282 -12.41 10.64 -4.93
C LYS A 282 -11.72 9.41 -4.32
N ARG A 283 -12.46 8.46 -3.73
CA ARG A 283 -11.92 7.19 -3.21
C ARG A 283 -11.86 6.13 -4.31
N MET A 284 -10.76 6.14 -5.06
CA MET A 284 -10.64 5.42 -6.32
C MET A 284 -9.66 4.23 -6.24
N PHE A 285 -8.44 4.40 -6.72
CA PHE A 285 -7.39 3.38 -6.71
C PHE A 285 -7.00 3.01 -5.28
N GLY A 286 -6.99 1.71 -4.95
CA GLY A 286 -6.78 1.19 -3.60
C GLY A 286 -7.80 1.63 -2.55
N GLY A 287 -8.92 2.23 -2.97
CA GLY A 287 -9.85 2.94 -2.09
C GLY A 287 -9.25 4.20 -1.44
N LYS A 288 -8.14 4.71 -1.98
CA LYS A 288 -7.41 5.87 -1.48
C LYS A 288 -7.92 7.17 -2.08
N GLU A 289 -7.73 8.25 -1.33
CA GLU A 289 -8.17 9.58 -1.73
C GLU A 289 -7.29 10.13 -2.84
N TYR A 290 -7.91 10.42 -3.97
CA TYR A 290 -7.31 11.17 -5.07
C TYR A 290 -7.50 12.66 -4.83
N ASN A 291 -6.40 13.41 -4.83
CA ASN A 291 -6.39 14.85 -4.65
C ASN A 291 -6.12 15.50 -6.00
N GLU A 292 -7.17 16.03 -6.62
CA GLU A 292 -7.11 16.74 -7.91
C GLU A 292 -7.07 18.26 -7.72
N GLU A 293 -7.23 18.74 -6.48
CA GLU A 293 -7.29 20.17 -6.20
C GLU A 293 -5.99 20.86 -6.59
N LEU A 294 -6.11 22.04 -7.20
CA LEU A 294 -4.97 22.82 -7.71
C LEU A 294 -4.08 22.09 -8.73
N GLY A 295 -4.61 21.05 -9.40
CA GLY A 295 -3.86 20.28 -10.40
C GLY A 295 -2.90 19.24 -9.81
N LEU A 296 -3.03 18.94 -8.50
CA LEU A 296 -2.11 18.08 -7.77
C LEU A 296 -2.10 16.63 -8.26
N ASN A 297 -3.26 16.09 -8.64
CA ASN A 297 -3.44 14.80 -9.32
C ASN A 297 -2.67 13.62 -8.69
N TRP A 298 -2.67 13.49 -7.37
CA TRP A 298 -1.97 12.41 -6.66
C TRP A 298 -2.88 11.64 -5.72
N TYR A 299 -2.48 10.43 -5.33
CA TYR A 299 -3.12 9.64 -4.29
C TYR A 299 -2.44 9.87 -2.94
N ASP A 300 -3.25 10.07 -1.90
CA ASP A 300 -2.80 9.99 -0.51
C ASP A 300 -2.96 8.54 -0.02
N ILE A 301 -1.82 7.87 0.17
CA ILE A 301 -1.76 6.49 0.65
C ILE A 301 -1.19 6.48 2.07
N THR A 302 -1.61 7.40 2.93
CA THR A 302 -1.24 7.45 4.36
C THR A 302 0.23 7.79 4.61
N ALA A 303 1.17 6.85 4.50
CA ALA A 303 2.58 7.11 4.78
C ALA A 303 3.30 7.87 3.66
N ARG A 304 2.74 7.85 2.44
CA ARG A 304 3.33 8.47 1.25
C ARG A 304 2.28 9.01 0.27
N ASN A 305 2.73 9.93 -0.58
CA ASN A 305 1.97 10.44 -1.71
C ASN A 305 2.45 9.78 -3.02
N TYR A 306 1.48 9.36 -3.83
CA TYR A 306 1.70 8.56 -5.04
C TYR A 306 1.19 9.28 -6.28
N ASP A 307 2.02 9.40 -7.30
CA ASP A 307 1.60 9.94 -8.59
C ASP A 307 1.31 8.78 -9.58
N PRO A 308 0.04 8.58 -9.98
CA PRO A 308 -0.32 7.52 -10.92
C PRO A 308 0.13 7.80 -12.37
N ALA A 309 0.35 9.06 -12.74
CA ALA A 309 0.86 9.44 -14.06
C ALA A 309 2.35 9.12 -14.19
N LEU A 310 3.12 9.23 -13.09
CA LEU A 310 4.52 8.79 -13.02
C LEU A 310 4.68 7.30 -12.68
N GLY A 311 3.69 6.71 -12.00
CA GLY A 311 3.77 5.34 -11.50
C GLY A 311 4.72 5.16 -10.31
N ARG A 312 4.97 6.23 -9.54
CA ARG A 312 6.02 6.28 -8.51
C ARG A 312 5.64 7.11 -7.28
N TRP A 313 6.35 6.88 -6.19
CA TRP A 313 6.24 7.66 -4.95
C TRP A 313 7.07 8.94 -5.03
N MET A 314 6.67 9.94 -4.25
CA MET A 314 7.39 11.23 -4.14
C MET A 314 8.35 11.28 -2.94
N ASN A 315 8.23 10.29 -2.05
CA ASN A 315 8.99 10.18 -0.82
C ASN A 315 9.66 8.80 -0.75
N VAL A 316 10.79 8.74 -0.06
CA VAL A 316 11.50 7.50 0.24
C VAL A 316 10.58 6.58 1.03
N ASP A 317 10.56 5.29 0.67
CA ASP A 317 9.86 4.25 1.41
C ASP A 317 10.31 4.21 2.90
N PRO A 318 9.40 4.36 3.87
CA PRO A 318 9.73 4.23 5.29
C PRO A 318 10.32 2.87 5.69
N GLN A 319 10.11 1.85 4.86
CA GLN A 319 10.65 0.50 5.02
C GLN A 319 11.63 0.12 3.90
N SER A 320 12.26 1.11 3.25
CA SER A 320 13.21 0.92 2.16
C SER A 320 14.33 -0.08 2.49
N GLU A 321 14.75 -0.17 3.76
CA GLU A 321 15.75 -1.13 4.23
C GLU A 321 15.32 -2.60 4.08
N LYS A 322 14.02 -2.87 3.91
CA LYS A 322 13.47 -4.21 3.65
C LYS A 322 13.51 -4.58 2.16
N PHE A 323 13.75 -3.62 1.28
CA PHE A 323 13.70 -3.75 -0.19
C PHE A 323 15.02 -3.27 -0.83
N TYR A 324 16.15 -3.81 -0.38
CA TYR A 324 17.49 -3.37 -0.81
C TYR A 324 17.77 -3.53 -2.32
N ASP A 325 17.01 -4.38 -3.00
CA ASP A 325 17.11 -4.64 -4.44
C ASP A 325 16.15 -3.76 -5.26
N GLN A 326 15.43 -2.85 -4.61
CA GLN A 326 14.43 -2.00 -5.22
C GLN A 326 14.71 -0.52 -4.93
N SER A 327 14.34 0.32 -5.88
CA SER A 327 14.29 1.76 -5.69
C SER A 327 13.30 2.09 -4.57
N PRO A 328 13.67 2.95 -3.60
CA PRO A 328 12.78 3.36 -2.51
C PRO A 328 11.58 4.20 -2.98
N PHE A 329 11.51 4.51 -4.28
CA PHE A 329 10.43 5.27 -4.90
C PHE A 329 9.56 4.40 -5.83
N ASN A 330 9.83 3.09 -5.96
CA ASN A 330 9.04 2.24 -6.84
C ASN A 330 7.68 1.90 -6.23
N TYR A 331 6.66 1.82 -7.07
CA TYR A 331 5.34 1.40 -6.63
C TYR A 331 5.15 -0.10 -6.83
N ALA A 332 4.70 -0.76 -5.77
CA ALA A 332 4.24 -2.14 -5.82
C ALA A 332 5.26 -3.11 -6.48
N LEU A 333 6.57 -2.93 -6.21
CA LEU A 333 7.66 -3.73 -6.80
C LEU A 333 7.63 -3.79 -8.35
N ASN A 334 7.07 -2.76 -9.00
CA ASN A 334 6.78 -2.73 -10.43
C ASN A 334 5.85 -3.85 -10.92
N ASN A 335 5.02 -4.40 -10.05
CA ASN A 335 3.98 -5.38 -10.38
C ASN A 335 2.61 -4.95 -9.79
N PRO A 336 2.05 -3.83 -10.27
CA PRO A 336 0.87 -3.21 -9.66
C PRO A 336 -0.45 -3.92 -10.04
N VAL A 337 -0.39 -4.98 -10.86
CA VAL A 337 -1.53 -5.85 -11.16
C VAL A 337 -1.65 -6.96 -10.13
N PHE A 338 -0.55 -7.33 -9.47
CA PHE A 338 -0.53 -8.40 -8.47
C PHE A 338 -0.34 -7.86 -7.04
N PHE A 339 0.43 -6.79 -6.89
CA PHE A 339 0.73 -6.14 -5.62
C PHE A 339 -0.02 -4.80 -5.49
N ILE A 340 -0.33 -4.41 -4.25
CA ILE A 340 -0.87 -3.08 -3.92
C ILE A 340 -0.23 -2.64 -2.61
N ASP A 341 0.19 -1.38 -2.54
CA ASP A 341 0.65 -0.78 -1.28
C ASP A 341 -0.56 -0.21 -0.50
N PRO A 342 -0.98 -0.83 0.63
CA PRO A 342 -2.22 -0.46 1.30
C PRO A 342 -2.12 0.82 2.14
N ASP A 343 -0.92 1.19 2.60
CA ASP A 343 -0.68 2.24 3.58
C ASP A 343 0.59 3.06 3.30
N GLY A 344 1.22 2.83 2.15
CA GLY A 344 2.38 3.57 1.71
C GLY A 344 3.67 3.14 2.41
N GLU A 345 3.68 2.06 3.18
CA GLU A 345 4.91 1.58 3.84
C GLU A 345 5.44 0.29 3.24
N ALA A 346 4.58 -0.53 2.65
CA ALA A 346 5.00 -1.75 1.98
C ALA A 346 3.91 -2.27 1.05
N PRO A 347 4.29 -2.90 -0.08
CA PRO A 347 3.35 -3.58 -0.98
C PRO A 347 2.62 -4.78 -0.33
N PHE A 348 2.94 -5.11 0.93
CA PHE A 348 2.29 -6.13 1.75
C PHE A 348 2.51 -5.97 3.25
N TRP A 349 1.43 -6.10 4.03
CA TRP A 349 1.53 -6.17 5.49
C TRP A 349 1.60 -7.64 5.98
N PHE A 350 2.81 -8.11 6.35
CA PHE A 350 3.03 -9.38 7.06
C PHE A 350 4.17 -9.25 8.10
N GLY A 351 3.98 -9.81 9.29
CA GLY A 351 4.99 -9.91 10.35
C GLY A 351 5.65 -11.28 10.48
N ASP A 352 6.62 -11.40 11.40
CA ASP A 352 7.28 -12.68 11.72
C ASP A 352 6.56 -13.40 12.88
N PRO A 353 6.56 -14.74 12.90
CA PRO A 353 5.92 -15.51 13.97
C PRO A 353 6.70 -15.50 15.29
N VAL A 354 7.99 -15.18 15.25
CA VAL A 354 8.88 -15.00 16.40
C VAL A 354 9.91 -13.92 16.06
N LYS A 355 10.47 -13.27 17.08
CA LYS A 355 11.58 -12.32 16.90
C LYS A 355 12.81 -13.05 16.35
N ASN A 356 13.45 -12.47 15.32
CA ASN A 356 14.66 -13.02 14.67
C ASN A 356 14.50 -14.49 14.25
N PRO A 357 13.52 -14.82 13.39
CA PRO A 357 13.17 -16.20 13.08
C PRO A 357 14.36 -16.93 12.43
N LYS A 358 14.65 -18.14 12.92
CA LYS A 358 15.68 -19.02 12.37
C LYS A 358 15.03 -20.33 11.94
N ILE A 359 15.29 -20.77 10.71
CA ILE A 359 14.78 -22.06 10.24
C ILE A 359 15.53 -23.20 10.93
N ARG A 360 14.78 -24.20 11.40
CA ARG A 360 15.34 -25.42 11.97
C ARG A 360 16.15 -26.18 10.91
N SER A 361 17.39 -26.51 11.26
CA SER A 361 18.25 -27.38 10.45
C SER A 361 18.07 -28.85 10.84
N THR A 362 18.11 -29.75 9.87
CA THR A 362 18.30 -31.19 10.09
C THR A 362 19.78 -31.50 9.86
N LYS A 363 20.45 -32.14 10.83
CA LYS A 363 21.86 -32.53 10.68
C LYS A 363 22.06 -33.38 9.40
N GLY A 364 23.06 -33.02 8.58
CA GLY A 364 23.60 -33.89 7.51
C GLY A 364 23.10 -33.71 6.07
N SER A 365 22.30 -32.69 5.72
CA SER A 365 21.74 -32.55 4.35
C SER A 365 22.19 -31.34 3.53
N GLY A 366 22.97 -30.41 4.08
CA GLY A 366 23.35 -29.15 3.39
C GLY A 366 22.18 -28.19 3.08
N ARG A 367 20.93 -28.63 3.26
CA ARG A 367 19.68 -27.84 3.23
C ARG A 367 18.93 -28.03 4.54
N LYS A 368 18.40 -26.95 5.12
CA LYS A 368 17.63 -26.99 6.37
C LYS A 368 16.32 -27.75 6.15
N GLY A 369 16.17 -28.97 6.68
CA GLY A 369 14.96 -29.81 6.53
C GLY A 369 13.68 -29.22 7.13
N GLY A 370 13.79 -28.08 7.84
CA GLY A 370 12.68 -27.24 8.25
C GLY A 370 12.11 -26.35 7.15
N MET A 371 12.68 -26.28 5.94
CA MET A 371 12.15 -25.47 4.83
C MET A 371 10.93 -26.13 4.16
N PHE A 372 10.08 -25.32 3.53
CA PHE A 372 8.95 -25.79 2.70
C PHE A 372 9.45 -26.50 1.43
N GLY A 373 8.74 -27.52 0.97
CA GLY A 373 9.06 -28.23 -0.27
C GLY A 373 9.73 -29.60 -0.06
N MET A 374 10.44 -30.10 -1.07
CA MET A 374 11.11 -31.41 -1.07
C MET A 374 12.44 -31.40 -0.28
N THR A 375 12.36 -31.06 1.00
CA THR A 375 13.50 -30.74 1.87
C THR A 375 13.80 -31.82 2.90
N ARG A 376 12.88 -32.77 3.12
CA ARG A 376 13.02 -33.85 4.10
C ARG A 376 13.30 -35.19 3.40
N LYS A 377 13.79 -36.18 4.16
CA LYS A 377 13.90 -37.59 3.73
C LYS A 377 13.05 -38.49 4.63
N ASN A 378 12.49 -39.57 4.08
CA ASN A 378 11.84 -40.62 4.87
C ASN A 378 12.87 -41.62 5.42
N ILE A 379 12.41 -42.61 6.20
CA ILE A 379 13.27 -43.66 6.81
C ILE A 379 14.03 -44.46 5.73
N LYS A 380 13.47 -44.54 4.51
CA LYS A 380 14.08 -45.20 3.35
C LYS A 380 14.98 -44.26 2.53
N GLY A 381 15.29 -43.06 3.02
CA GLY A 381 16.15 -42.08 2.35
C GLY A 381 15.51 -41.28 1.20
N GLN A 382 14.23 -41.52 0.87
CA GLN A 382 13.54 -40.87 -0.25
C GLN A 382 13.09 -39.45 0.12
N LYS A 383 13.12 -38.53 -0.86
CA LYS A 383 12.66 -37.14 -0.67
C LYS A 383 11.18 -37.11 -0.24
N LYS A 384 10.88 -36.30 0.77
CA LYS A 384 9.56 -36.12 1.36
C LYS A 384 9.20 -34.64 1.35
N PHE A 385 7.99 -34.35 0.90
CA PHE A 385 7.46 -32.99 0.90
C PHE A 385 7.14 -32.52 2.32
N HIS A 386 7.65 -31.33 2.66
CA HIS A 386 7.32 -30.59 3.86
C HIS A 386 6.32 -29.48 3.51
N ASN A 387 5.14 -29.55 4.11
CA ASN A 387 4.00 -28.68 3.80
C ASN A 387 4.04 -27.31 4.50
N GLY A 388 5.09 -27.01 5.25
CA GLY A 388 5.26 -25.76 5.98
C GLY A 388 6.73 -25.43 6.21
N VAL A 389 6.99 -24.57 7.19
CA VAL A 389 8.32 -24.25 7.69
C VAL A 389 8.40 -24.51 9.20
N ASP A 390 9.56 -24.96 9.66
CA ASP A 390 9.87 -25.12 11.07
C ASP A 390 10.77 -23.96 11.51
N ILE A 391 10.24 -23.10 12.38
CA ILE A 391 10.98 -21.96 12.93
C ILE A 391 11.39 -22.29 14.35
N LEU A 392 12.69 -22.20 14.64
CA LEU A 392 13.23 -22.43 15.97
C LEU A 392 12.54 -21.53 16.98
N ALA A 393 11.98 -22.16 18.01
CA ALA A 393 11.22 -21.52 19.05
C ALA A 393 11.26 -22.45 20.27
N PRO A 394 12.10 -22.13 21.29
CA PRO A 394 12.09 -22.87 22.54
C PRO A 394 10.70 -22.95 23.16
N VAL A 395 10.41 -24.02 23.88
CA VAL A 395 9.13 -24.19 24.57
C VAL A 395 8.83 -22.94 25.43
N GLY A 396 7.59 -22.46 25.34
CA GLY A 396 7.13 -21.24 26.02
C GLY A 396 7.29 -19.95 25.21
N THR A 397 8.03 -19.95 24.10
CA THR A 397 8.20 -18.77 23.22
C THR A 397 6.84 -18.27 22.72
N PRO A 398 6.47 -16.99 22.93
CA PRO A 398 5.26 -16.42 22.36
C PRO A 398 5.31 -16.47 20.82
N ILE A 399 4.27 -17.02 20.21
CA ILE A 399 4.10 -17.09 18.76
C ILE A 399 3.14 -15.99 18.33
N GLN A 400 3.58 -15.14 17.40
CA GLN A 400 2.83 -14.00 16.89
C GLN A 400 2.07 -14.34 15.60
N SER A 401 0.94 -13.68 15.38
CA SER A 401 0.23 -13.78 14.10
C SER A 401 0.99 -13.05 13.01
N ILE A 402 1.36 -13.79 11.95
CA ILE A 402 1.99 -13.28 10.73
C ILE A 402 1.13 -12.22 10.03
N LYS A 403 -0.20 -12.31 10.13
CA LYS A 403 -1.12 -11.31 9.58
C LYS A 403 -2.39 -11.23 10.42
N GLY A 404 -3.05 -10.08 10.40
CA GLY A 404 -4.39 -9.92 10.96
C GLY A 404 -5.42 -10.82 10.26
N GLY A 405 -6.46 -11.22 10.98
CA GLY A 405 -7.49 -12.11 10.47
C GLY A 405 -8.49 -12.54 11.54
N THR A 406 -9.05 -13.73 11.37
CA THR A 406 -9.98 -14.35 12.32
C THR A 406 -9.50 -15.75 12.70
N VAL A 407 -9.73 -16.18 13.94
CA VAL A 407 -9.47 -17.57 14.33
C VAL A 407 -10.41 -18.48 13.54
N TYR A 408 -9.88 -19.26 12.60
CA TYR A 408 -10.66 -20.20 11.81
C TYR A 408 -10.97 -21.45 12.62
N SER A 409 -9.93 -22.06 13.19
CA SER A 409 -10.02 -23.29 13.96
C SER A 409 -8.86 -23.38 14.93
N LYS A 410 -9.08 -24.00 16.09
CA LYS A 410 -8.04 -24.35 17.05
C LYS A 410 -8.40 -25.67 17.71
N GLY A 411 -7.41 -26.39 18.21
CA GLY A 411 -7.63 -27.64 18.91
C GLY A 411 -6.37 -28.49 18.97
N THR A 412 -6.57 -29.80 19.15
CA THR A 412 -5.50 -30.79 19.21
C THR A 412 -5.64 -31.76 18.05
N HIS A 413 -4.54 -32.08 17.38
CA HIS A 413 -4.51 -33.03 16.29
C HIS A 413 -3.29 -33.94 16.40
N LYS A 414 -3.45 -35.25 16.10
CA LYS A 414 -2.40 -36.28 16.28
C LYS A 414 -1.03 -35.87 15.73
N LYS A 415 -0.98 -35.24 14.55
CA LYS A 415 0.28 -34.78 13.94
C LYS A 415 0.66 -33.36 14.34
N LEU A 416 -0.30 -32.42 14.36
CA LEU A 416 0.00 -30.99 14.56
C LEU A 416 0.17 -30.64 16.04
N GLY A 417 -0.22 -31.53 16.96
CA GLY A 417 -0.31 -31.19 18.36
C GLY A 417 -1.41 -30.16 18.60
N ASN A 418 -1.20 -29.29 19.58
CA ASN A 418 -2.07 -28.15 19.77
C ASN A 418 -1.78 -27.12 18.67
N PHE A 419 -2.85 -26.62 18.06
CA PHE A 419 -2.74 -25.73 16.92
C PHE A 419 -3.80 -24.63 16.93
N VAL A 420 -3.53 -23.58 16.16
CA VAL A 420 -4.49 -22.56 15.76
C VAL A 420 -4.30 -22.23 14.28
N ILE A 421 -5.39 -21.97 13.57
CA ILE A 421 -5.41 -21.53 12.19
C ILE A 421 -6.06 -20.16 12.14
N ILE A 422 -5.35 -19.18 11.58
CA ILE A 422 -5.87 -17.84 11.31
C ILE A 422 -6.30 -17.78 9.85
N LYS A 423 -7.54 -17.37 9.62
CA LYS A 423 -8.10 -17.06 8.31
C LYS A 423 -7.96 -15.56 8.06
N THR A 424 -7.26 -15.22 6.98
CA THR A 424 -7.09 -13.86 6.50
C THR A 424 -7.65 -13.76 5.10
N VAL A 425 -8.54 -12.79 4.86
CA VAL A 425 -8.92 -12.41 3.51
C VAL A 425 -7.83 -11.49 2.99
N LEU A 426 -7.17 -11.89 1.90
CA LEU A 426 -6.19 -11.07 1.21
C LEU A 426 -6.91 -10.08 0.30
N ASN A 427 -6.22 -9.00 -0.06
CA ASN A 427 -6.81 -7.93 -0.90
C ASN A 427 -7.31 -8.46 -2.26
N ASN A 428 -6.73 -9.56 -2.74
CA ASN A 428 -7.17 -10.30 -3.93
C ASN A 428 -8.40 -11.19 -3.78
N GLY A 429 -9.14 -11.03 -2.69
CA GLY A 429 -10.32 -11.81 -2.38
C GLY A 429 -10.03 -13.27 -2.06
N SER A 430 -8.79 -13.73 -2.28
CA SER A 430 -8.38 -15.06 -1.86
C SER A 430 -8.25 -15.12 -0.34
N THR A 431 -8.45 -16.30 0.20
CA THR A 431 -8.33 -16.54 1.64
C THR A 431 -7.03 -17.26 1.93
N LEU A 432 -6.18 -16.62 2.73
CA LEU A 432 -5.01 -17.21 3.35
C LEU A 432 -5.40 -17.89 4.66
N PHE A 433 -4.98 -19.13 4.84
CA PHE A 433 -5.06 -19.85 6.10
C PHE A 433 -3.66 -20.10 6.61
N THR A 434 -3.31 -19.47 7.73
CA THR A 434 -2.01 -19.62 8.38
C THR A 434 -2.18 -20.46 9.64
N ALA A 435 -1.57 -21.64 9.65
CA ALA A 435 -1.61 -22.55 10.78
C ALA A 435 -0.32 -22.48 11.58
N TYR A 436 -0.47 -22.48 12.91
CA TYR A 436 0.62 -22.54 13.88
C TYR A 436 0.42 -23.82 14.70
N ALA A 437 1.41 -24.70 14.69
CA ALA A 437 1.35 -26.05 15.24
C ALA A 437 2.49 -26.32 16.22
N HIS A 438 2.39 -27.45 16.92
CA HIS A 438 3.25 -27.86 18.03
C HIS A 438 3.20 -26.88 19.21
N LEU A 439 2.09 -26.18 19.40
CA LEU A 439 1.93 -25.24 20.50
C LEU A 439 1.85 -25.99 21.82
N ASP A 440 2.30 -25.36 22.89
CA ASP A 440 2.02 -25.81 24.26
C ASP A 440 0.56 -25.48 24.59
N LYS A 441 0.23 -24.19 24.51
CA LYS A 441 -1.13 -23.68 24.62
C LYS A 441 -1.47 -22.76 23.45
N PRO A 442 -2.53 -23.06 22.66
CA PRO A 442 -3.04 -22.16 21.65
C PRO A 442 -3.76 -20.98 22.33
N THR A 443 -3.97 -19.89 21.59
CA THR A 443 -4.71 -18.72 22.08
C THR A 443 -6.05 -19.08 22.73
N SER A 444 -6.43 -18.31 23.75
CA SER A 444 -7.73 -18.41 24.40
C SER A 444 -8.87 -17.91 23.52
N LEU A 445 -8.56 -17.16 22.45
CA LEU A 445 -9.52 -16.64 21.49
C LEU A 445 -10.33 -17.77 20.84
N LYS A 446 -11.67 -17.65 20.85
CA LYS A 446 -12.59 -18.62 20.23
C LYS A 446 -12.56 -18.50 18.70
N SER A 447 -12.99 -19.55 17.99
CA SER A 447 -13.23 -19.47 16.55
C SER A 447 -14.16 -18.29 16.23
N GLY A 448 -13.83 -17.54 15.17
CA GLY A 448 -14.51 -16.29 14.78
C GLY A 448 -13.92 -15.02 15.39
N ALA A 449 -13.13 -15.11 16.47
CA ALA A 449 -12.52 -13.93 17.08
C ALA A 449 -11.52 -13.26 16.14
N LYS A 450 -11.52 -11.93 16.12
CA LYS A 450 -10.55 -11.13 15.35
C LYS A 450 -9.17 -11.19 16.02
N VAL A 451 -8.14 -11.25 15.19
CA VAL A 451 -6.73 -11.26 15.57
C VAL A 451 -6.04 -10.16 14.79
N LYS A 452 -5.33 -9.26 15.46
CA LYS A 452 -4.47 -8.28 14.78
C LYS A 452 -3.15 -8.94 14.40
N GLU A 453 -2.44 -8.38 13.43
CA GLU A 453 -1.05 -8.78 13.22
C GLU A 453 -0.23 -8.63 14.52
N GLY A 454 0.78 -9.47 14.72
CA GLY A 454 1.66 -9.42 15.88
C GLY A 454 1.02 -9.93 17.17
N SER A 455 -0.30 -10.12 17.19
CA SER A 455 -1.02 -10.67 18.35
C SER A 455 -0.52 -12.07 18.68
N ILE A 456 -0.37 -12.38 19.97
CA ILE A 456 0.06 -13.70 20.42
C ILE A 456 -1.05 -14.73 20.13
N VAL A 457 -0.75 -15.70 19.28
CA VAL A 457 -1.67 -16.79 18.87
C VAL A 457 -1.42 -18.10 19.62
N GLY A 458 -0.35 -18.16 20.43
CA GLY A 458 -0.06 -19.27 21.33
C GLY A 458 1.37 -19.19 21.87
N LYS A 459 1.78 -20.21 22.62
CA LYS A 459 3.17 -20.43 23.01
C LYS A 459 3.71 -21.68 22.32
N ALA A 460 4.97 -21.64 21.87
CA ALA A 460 5.66 -22.80 21.34
C ALA A 460 5.69 -23.94 22.36
N GLY A 461 5.60 -25.17 21.90
CA GLY A 461 5.58 -26.37 22.73
C GLY A 461 6.19 -27.58 22.03
N LYS A 462 5.92 -28.75 22.59
CA LYS A 462 6.36 -30.06 22.06
C LYS A 462 5.17 -31.02 21.98
N THR A 463 4.18 -30.66 21.19
CA THR A 463 2.93 -31.45 21.06
C THR A 463 2.81 -32.10 19.68
N GLY A 464 2.01 -33.16 19.57
CA GLY A 464 1.84 -33.89 18.32
C GLY A 464 3.07 -34.71 17.95
N ASN A 465 3.52 -34.64 16.69
CA ASN A 465 4.72 -35.37 16.25
C ASN A 465 6.04 -34.68 16.61
N ALA A 466 6.01 -33.52 17.27
CA ALA A 466 7.18 -32.83 17.79
C ALA A 466 7.49 -33.18 19.27
N LYS A 467 6.76 -34.12 19.88
CA LYS A 467 6.90 -34.46 21.31
C LYS A 467 8.32 -34.89 21.72
N ASP A 468 9.03 -35.59 20.83
CA ASP A 468 10.34 -36.19 21.14
C ASP A 468 11.52 -35.37 20.55
N VAL A 469 11.28 -34.15 20.06
CA VAL A 469 12.38 -33.33 19.52
C VAL A 469 13.35 -32.92 20.63
N SER A 470 14.64 -32.85 20.31
CA SER A 470 15.65 -32.37 21.25
C SER A 470 15.47 -30.87 21.55
N LYS A 471 16.01 -30.39 22.67
CA LYS A 471 15.91 -28.97 23.08
C LYS A 471 16.44 -28.01 22.01
N SER A 472 17.53 -28.38 21.33
CA SER A 472 18.12 -27.60 20.23
C SER A 472 17.28 -27.58 18.94
N GLU A 473 16.22 -28.39 18.88
CA GLU A 473 15.34 -28.54 17.72
C GLU A 473 13.90 -28.15 18.03
N GLU A 474 13.63 -27.56 19.19
CA GLU A 474 12.34 -27.01 19.53
C GLU A 474 11.93 -25.94 18.51
N HIS A 475 10.73 -26.08 17.97
CA HIS A 475 10.25 -25.26 16.87
C HIS A 475 8.74 -25.13 16.88
N VAL A 476 8.26 -24.03 16.30
CA VAL A 476 6.88 -23.93 15.83
C VAL A 476 6.84 -24.38 14.37
N HIS A 477 5.87 -25.23 14.04
CA HIS A 477 5.61 -25.59 12.65
C HIS A 477 4.52 -24.68 12.09
N ILE A 478 4.81 -24.01 10.98
CA ILE A 478 3.92 -23.05 10.34
C ILE A 478 3.65 -23.50 8.92
N TYR A 479 2.38 -23.64 8.54
CA TYR A 479 2.02 -23.86 7.15
C TYR A 479 0.96 -22.87 6.69
N THR A 480 0.97 -22.58 5.40
CA THR A 480 0.01 -21.67 4.77
C THR A 480 -0.72 -22.37 3.63
N LYS A 481 -2.02 -22.12 3.55
CA LYS A 481 -2.84 -22.52 2.41
C LYS A 481 -3.58 -21.32 1.83
N VAL A 482 -3.66 -21.23 0.51
CA VAL A 482 -4.41 -20.17 -0.19
C VAL A 482 -5.60 -20.78 -0.92
N SER A 483 -6.76 -20.13 -0.80
CA SER A 483 -8.02 -20.55 -1.40
C SER A 483 -8.66 -19.42 -2.19
N THR A 484 -8.99 -19.66 -3.46
CA THR A 484 -9.68 -18.69 -4.32
C THR A 484 -11.20 -18.65 -4.11
N ASN A 485 -11.77 -19.66 -3.45
CA ASN A 485 -13.21 -19.76 -3.17
C ASN A 485 -13.52 -19.66 -1.66
N GLY A 486 -12.53 -19.27 -0.86
CA GLY A 486 -12.65 -19.13 0.60
C GLY A 486 -12.77 -20.43 1.40
N LYS A 487 -12.79 -21.61 0.75
CA LYS A 487 -12.92 -22.91 1.43
C LYS A 487 -11.56 -23.50 1.77
N TYR A 488 -11.38 -23.93 3.02
CA TYR A 488 -10.13 -24.54 3.50
C TYR A 488 -9.82 -25.89 2.83
N LYS A 489 -10.86 -26.70 2.57
CA LYS A 489 -10.72 -28.03 1.95
C LYS A 489 -10.07 -27.97 0.56
N THR A 490 -10.39 -26.94 -0.23
CA THR A 490 -9.84 -26.72 -1.58
C THR A 490 -8.59 -25.83 -1.59
N ALA A 491 -8.16 -25.35 -0.43
CA ALA A 491 -6.99 -24.48 -0.33
C ALA A 491 -5.69 -25.25 -0.62
N LYS A 492 -4.79 -24.65 -1.41
CA LYS A 492 -3.50 -25.24 -1.81
C LYS A 492 -2.39 -24.78 -0.89
N PHE A 493 -1.46 -25.68 -0.55
CA PHE A 493 -0.27 -25.32 0.21
C PHE A 493 0.63 -24.38 -0.59
N VAL A 494 1.13 -23.36 0.07
CA VAL A 494 2.09 -22.40 -0.49
C VAL A 494 3.19 -22.16 0.55
N ASN A 495 4.37 -21.72 0.11
CA ASN A 495 5.50 -21.50 1.00
C ASN A 495 5.21 -20.40 2.03
N PRO A 496 5.24 -20.68 3.35
CA PRO A 496 4.98 -19.67 4.38
C PRO A 496 5.97 -18.49 4.37
N LEU A 497 7.23 -18.72 3.98
CA LEU A 497 8.28 -17.69 4.06
C LEU A 497 8.01 -16.48 3.15
N GLN A 498 7.17 -16.64 2.12
CA GLN A 498 6.77 -15.51 1.27
C GLN A 498 5.93 -14.48 2.06
N PHE A 499 5.33 -14.91 3.17
CA PHE A 499 4.50 -14.10 4.06
C PHE A 499 5.23 -13.72 5.35
N PHE A 500 6.55 -13.88 5.45
CA PHE A 500 7.30 -13.45 6.64
C PHE A 500 7.91 -12.08 6.37
N SER A 501 8.05 -11.25 7.41
CA SER A 501 8.81 -10.01 7.29
C SER A 501 10.31 -10.30 7.09
N THR A 502 10.89 -11.24 7.86
CA THR A 502 12.27 -11.69 7.67
C THR A 502 12.37 -12.55 6.40
N LYS A 503 13.32 -12.20 5.52
CA LYS A 503 13.62 -12.99 4.32
C LYS A 503 14.74 -13.99 4.57
N PHE A 504 14.72 -15.07 3.79
CA PHE A 504 15.66 -16.18 3.93
C PHE A 504 16.28 -16.53 2.59
N ASP A 505 17.58 -16.85 2.59
CA ASP A 505 18.26 -17.36 1.41
C ASP A 505 17.79 -18.79 1.06
N SER A 506 18.30 -19.34 -0.05
CA SER A 506 18.01 -20.71 -0.50
C SER A 506 18.51 -21.80 0.47
N ASN A 507 19.38 -21.45 1.42
CA ASN A 507 19.89 -22.31 2.48
C ASN A 507 19.10 -22.14 3.80
N GLY A 508 18.10 -21.25 3.82
CA GLY A 508 17.27 -20.96 4.98
C GLY A 508 17.97 -20.13 6.05
N ASN A 509 19.00 -19.37 5.72
CA ASN A 509 19.61 -18.38 6.60
C ASN A 509 18.84 -17.06 6.50
N PRO A 510 18.56 -16.40 7.63
CA PRO A 510 18.04 -15.04 7.60
C PRO A 510 18.97 -14.15 6.80
N ILE A 511 18.40 -13.41 5.85
CA ILE A 511 19.13 -12.37 5.14
C ILE A 511 19.13 -11.17 6.10
N ILE A 512 20.21 -11.02 6.85
CA ILE A 512 20.42 -9.85 7.70
C ILE A 512 20.79 -8.70 6.75
N PRO A 513 20.05 -7.59 6.73
CA PRO A 513 20.50 -6.41 6.01
C PRO A 513 21.84 -6.01 6.61
N LYS A 514 22.91 -6.09 5.82
CA LYS A 514 24.21 -5.59 6.23
C LYS A 514 24.02 -4.06 6.32
N PRO A 515 24.24 -3.41 7.49
CA PRO A 515 24.38 -1.97 7.49
C PRO A 515 25.58 -1.69 6.61
N THR A 516 25.37 -1.02 5.48
CA THR A 516 26.48 -0.42 4.74
C THR A 516 27.17 0.52 5.72
N PRO A 517 28.46 0.35 6.03
CA PRO A 517 29.19 1.37 6.76
C PRO A 517 28.97 2.69 6.03
N LEU A 518 28.60 3.74 6.76
CA LEU A 518 28.68 5.09 6.23
C LEU A 518 30.08 5.24 5.61
N PRO A 519 30.22 5.77 4.38
CA PRO A 519 31.53 5.93 3.80
C PRO A 519 32.39 6.72 4.78
N GLU A 520 33.51 6.13 5.21
CA GLU A 520 34.52 6.86 5.96
C GLU A 520 34.97 8.01 5.06
N ILE A 521 34.56 9.22 5.43
CA ILE A 521 35.03 10.43 4.80
C ILE A 521 36.51 10.52 5.18
N SER A 522 37.40 10.09 4.29
CA SER A 522 38.82 10.40 4.43
C SER A 522 38.95 11.93 4.49
N PRO A 523 39.65 12.51 5.46
CA PRO A 523 39.87 13.95 5.51
C PRO A 523 40.75 14.37 4.33
N GLY A 524 40.11 14.62 3.19
CA GLY A 524 40.69 15.25 2.03
C GLY A 524 40.67 16.76 2.23
N THR A 525 41.84 17.37 2.17
CA THR A 525 42.13 18.80 2.25
C THR A 525 41.15 19.66 1.44
N VAL A 526 40.21 20.30 2.13
CA VAL A 526 39.44 21.44 1.60
C VAL A 526 40.20 22.71 1.95
N GLN A 527 40.58 23.49 0.94
CA GLN A 527 41.14 24.82 1.13
C GLN A 527 40.10 25.77 1.73
N PRO A 528 40.49 26.67 2.66
CA PRO A 528 39.53 27.49 3.39
C PRO A 528 38.94 28.58 2.50
N VAL A 529 37.61 28.61 2.43
CA VAL A 529 36.83 29.78 1.99
C VAL A 529 36.44 30.58 3.24
N SER A 530 36.48 31.90 3.13
CA SER A 530 36.42 32.90 4.21
C SER A 530 35.11 32.91 5.03
N PRO A 531 35.13 33.44 6.27
CA PRO A 531 34.11 33.17 7.27
C PRO A 531 32.95 34.17 7.24
N GLY A 532 31.72 33.64 7.22
CA GLY A 532 30.49 34.41 7.43
C GLY A 532 29.40 33.56 8.09
N ASN A 533 29.24 33.72 9.41
CA ASN A 533 28.14 33.29 10.28
C ASN A 533 27.55 31.88 10.07
N GLN A 534 28.20 30.88 10.69
CA GLN A 534 27.54 29.64 11.11
C GLN A 534 27.36 29.64 12.63
N LEU A 535 26.09 29.70 13.09
CA LEU A 535 25.75 29.30 14.45
C LEU A 535 25.85 27.76 14.55
N CYS A 536 26.62 27.32 15.54
CA CYS A 536 27.17 25.98 15.66
C CYS A 536 26.12 24.93 16.07
N ALA A 537 25.75 24.03 15.14
CA ALA A 537 24.90 22.85 15.39
C ALA A 537 25.50 21.80 16.36
N GLY A 538 26.72 22.03 16.85
CA GLY A 538 27.39 21.15 17.83
C GLY A 538 27.13 21.47 19.30
N CYS A 539 26.62 22.67 19.62
CA CYS A 539 26.45 23.09 21.02
C CYS A 539 25.13 22.63 21.67
N GLU A 540 24.11 22.25 20.90
CA GLU A 540 22.83 21.80 21.47
C GLU A 540 22.81 20.34 21.90
N ARG A 541 23.76 19.52 21.41
CA ARG A 541 23.81 18.09 21.74
C ARG A 541 24.22 17.82 23.19
N LYS A 542 25.09 18.66 23.78
CA LYS A 542 25.49 18.55 25.21
C LYS A 542 24.42 19.07 26.18
N LYS A 543 23.65 20.10 25.81
CA LYS A 543 22.52 20.57 26.63
C LYS A 543 21.35 19.57 26.66
N ARG A 544 21.17 18.79 25.58
CA ARG A 544 20.12 17.76 25.45
C ARG A 544 20.36 16.51 26.30
N GLU A 545 21.62 16.18 26.61
CA GLU A 545 21.96 15.01 27.46
C GLU A 545 21.82 15.31 28.96
N GLU A 546 21.99 16.56 29.40
CA GLU A 546 21.75 16.96 30.80
C GLU A 546 20.26 17.15 31.14
N GLN A 547 19.44 17.57 30.17
CA GLN A 547 18.00 17.78 30.38
C GLN A 547 17.22 16.46 30.48
N ILE A 548 17.67 15.41 29.78
CA ILE A 548 17.07 14.06 29.81
C ILE A 548 17.45 13.31 31.11
N ARG A 549 18.63 13.58 31.70
CA ARG A 549 19.01 12.98 32.99
C ARG A 549 18.25 13.54 34.19
N ARG A 550 17.75 14.78 34.13
CA ARG A 550 16.95 15.38 35.23
C ARG A 550 15.48 14.92 35.23
N TYR A 551 14.97 14.36 34.13
CA TYR A 551 13.55 14.00 34.00
C TYR A 551 13.21 12.58 34.50
N ASN A 552 14.20 11.73 34.79
CA ASN A 552 13.98 10.32 35.13
C ASN A 552 14.09 9.98 36.63
N ASN A 553 14.17 10.96 37.54
CA ASN A 553 14.48 10.71 38.95
C ASN A 553 13.50 11.33 39.99
N ASP A 554 12.24 11.60 39.67
CA ASP A 554 11.26 11.98 40.72
C ASP A 554 9.82 11.56 40.39
N PRO A 555 9.21 10.61 41.14
CA PRO A 555 7.83 10.19 40.96
C PRO A 555 6.93 10.78 42.05
N ALA A 556 6.64 12.09 42.00
CA ALA A 556 5.46 12.71 42.64
C ALA A 556 5.45 14.23 42.35
N ARG A 557 4.24 14.81 42.26
CA ARG A 557 3.89 16.24 42.03
C ARG A 557 3.67 16.61 40.56
N LEU A 558 2.56 17.23 40.12
CA LEU A 558 1.47 17.92 40.79
C LEU A 558 0.22 17.87 39.90
N PHE A 559 -0.93 17.59 40.52
CA PHE A 559 -2.20 18.22 40.19
C PHE A 559 -2.14 19.70 40.61
N ASP A 560 -2.64 20.59 39.76
CA ASP A 560 -3.27 21.91 40.01
C ASP A 560 -2.94 22.82 38.82
N ASN A 561 -3.94 23.15 38.01
CA ASN A 561 -4.84 24.30 38.14
C ASN A 561 -4.16 25.65 37.83
N ASP A 562 -4.84 26.39 36.96
CA ASP A 562 -4.79 27.82 36.68
C ASP A 562 -4.10 28.29 35.39
N TYR A 563 -4.66 29.18 34.55
CA TYR A 563 -5.97 29.81 34.40
C TYR A 563 -5.95 30.53 33.03
N ILE A 564 -6.98 30.42 32.19
CA ILE A 564 -7.45 31.53 31.32
C ILE A 564 -8.98 31.46 31.28
N ARG A 565 -9.64 32.34 32.04
CA ARG A 565 -11.08 32.63 31.93
C ARG A 565 -11.33 33.54 30.72
N PRO A 566 -12.46 33.40 30.00
CA PRO A 566 -12.94 34.42 29.07
C PRO A 566 -13.85 35.44 29.77
N ASN A 567 -13.69 36.71 29.38
CA ASN A 567 -14.58 37.83 29.70
C ASN A 567 -16.01 37.59 29.18
N LYS A 568 -17.01 37.89 30.02
CA LYS A 568 -18.37 38.25 29.60
C LYS A 568 -18.77 39.52 30.34
N ASN A 569 -19.10 40.54 29.56
CA ASN A 569 -19.72 41.78 30.01
C ASN A 569 -21.21 41.56 30.33
N GLU A 570 -21.63 42.18 31.44
CA GLU A 570 -22.80 43.07 31.60
C GLU A 570 -24.08 42.72 30.83
N ASN A 571 -25.10 42.18 31.50
CA ASN A 571 -26.14 42.92 32.26
C ASN A 571 -27.18 41.94 32.80
#